data_AF-A0A4S2V6H1-F1
#
_entry.id   AF-A0A4S2V6H1-F1
#
_cell.length_a   1.000
_cell.length_b   1.000
_cell.length_c   1.000
_cell.angle_alpha   90.00
_cell.angle_beta   90.00
_cell.angle_gamma   90.00
#
_symmetry.space_group_name_H-M   'P 1'
#
loop_
_entity.id
_entity.type
_entity.pdbx_description
1 polymer ?
#
loop_
_entity_poly.entity_id
_entity_poly.type
_entity_poly.pdbx_seq_one_letter_code
_entity_poly.pdbx_strand_id
1 'polypeptide(L)'
;MVWLLAAQTTSMVLLGLWVTHVAAGHWPLTLEGRLSQAFATHRSPVGNGLTAGLSLLASTEGIVGVTLVCVAALLALPSAPRWVEAVFLGASVAVQSAVFLVVTFFVERPRPDVPQLDGAPPTSSFPSGHVGASVALYGGLATLVLSRTRGPWRYLTAGLLLLVPPAVGLSRVYRGMHHPSDVLGGLLNGAATLLVLGSVFLSGHGAGGGRTPERAPGGGAGAVPARPGRPGPVGGRRGGGRVVVVRHPHGCPDELAAEVRARLQRHGFTVQRWTSTTVDRPGGSLAEECAAGGVDLVVVCGGDGTVRVCADVVAGTGIPLALVPCGTGNLLARNLDLPSDPATALDEALAGGDFGIDVGRVEGDGLAPTRFTAMAGAGFDAAMVRDASPVLKAHLGWAAYALSAVRHLRDPRMRLSLRLDGGRRIRRRARMVVIGNVGSLQAGLELLPRARPDSGRLEVVLFDPRGAAGWLAVAAHLAARVVRRPAAAPASRGPDGAVSVAAGSLEYFSAGRIEVRFTRAQDREVDGDTMSRGTRLTVDTEPGALRIRLPRAPGGAAAAGAAAAPSGVPEGRSRTAPTAHL
;
A
#
# COMPACT_ATOMS: atom_id res chain seq x y z
N MET A 1 2.85 8.50 -10.34
CA MET A 1 3.44 9.50 -9.42
C MET A 1 4.94 9.34 -9.26
N VAL A 2 5.46 8.21 -8.74
CA VAL A 2 6.91 8.01 -8.50
C VAL A 2 7.76 8.26 -9.76
N TRP A 3 7.40 7.67 -10.90
CA TRP A 3 8.09 7.89 -12.16
C TRP A 3 8.05 9.35 -12.64
N LEU A 4 6.94 10.06 -12.40
CA LEU A 4 6.80 11.48 -12.76
C LEU A 4 7.69 12.38 -11.89
N LEU A 5 7.79 12.08 -10.59
CA LEU A 5 8.69 12.80 -9.67
C LEU A 5 10.17 12.50 -9.98
N ALA A 6 10.49 11.26 -10.31
CA ALA A 6 11.83 10.88 -10.76
C ALA A 6 12.19 11.61 -12.08
N ALA A 7 11.27 11.65 -13.04
CA ALA A 7 11.44 12.39 -14.29
C ALA A 7 11.58 13.90 -14.04
N GLN A 8 10.73 14.51 -13.22
CA GLN A 8 10.85 15.93 -12.82
C GLN A 8 12.22 16.23 -12.21
N THR A 9 12.64 15.43 -11.24
CA THR A 9 13.92 15.62 -10.55
C THR A 9 15.09 15.51 -11.52
N THR A 10 15.09 14.48 -12.36
CA THR A 10 16.12 14.28 -13.39
C THR A 10 16.16 15.44 -14.37
N SER A 11 15.01 15.88 -14.87
CA SER A 11 14.91 17.02 -15.78
C SER A 11 15.39 18.32 -15.15
N MET A 12 15.12 18.55 -13.86
CA MET A 12 15.61 19.73 -13.13
C MET A 12 17.13 19.68 -12.90
N VAL A 13 17.69 18.50 -12.60
CA VAL A 13 19.15 18.33 -12.52
C VAL A 13 19.80 18.60 -13.88
N LEU A 14 19.30 17.98 -14.95
CA LEU A 14 19.83 18.19 -16.30
C LEU A 14 19.71 19.65 -16.74
N LEU A 15 18.58 20.30 -16.47
CA LEU A 15 18.39 21.72 -16.77
C LEU A 15 19.37 22.58 -15.97
N GLY A 16 19.56 22.31 -14.69
CA GLY A 16 20.50 23.05 -13.84
C GLY A 16 21.95 22.89 -14.30
N LEU A 17 22.37 21.67 -14.63
CA LEU A 17 23.71 21.40 -15.20
C LEU A 17 23.89 22.11 -16.56
N TRP A 18 22.85 22.11 -17.40
CA TRP A 18 22.88 22.80 -18.68
C TRP A 18 22.99 24.32 -18.50
N VAL A 19 22.17 24.93 -17.64
CA VAL A 19 22.24 26.37 -17.32
C VAL A 19 23.61 26.75 -16.73
N THR A 20 24.20 25.88 -15.91
CA THR A 20 25.44 26.16 -15.19
C THR A 20 26.69 25.99 -16.05
N HIS A 21 26.76 24.92 -16.86
CA HIS A 21 27.99 24.57 -17.58
C HIS A 21 27.96 24.83 -19.08
N VAL A 22 26.78 24.75 -19.71
CA VAL A 22 26.66 24.82 -21.17
C VAL A 22 26.17 26.20 -21.60
N ALA A 23 25.09 26.67 -20.99
CA ALA A 23 24.39 27.87 -21.42
C ALA A 23 24.91 29.16 -20.75
N ALA A 24 25.72 29.07 -19.69
CA ALA A 24 26.22 30.22 -18.93
C ALA A 24 26.94 31.29 -19.79
N GLY A 25 27.62 30.88 -20.87
CA GLY A 25 28.31 31.79 -21.79
C GLY A 25 27.47 32.23 -23.01
N HIS A 26 26.22 31.78 -23.11
CA HIS A 26 25.40 31.96 -24.30
C HIS A 26 24.19 32.86 -24.02
N TRP A 27 23.79 33.62 -25.03
CA TRP A 27 22.55 34.38 -24.99
C TRP A 27 21.34 33.44 -24.76
N PRO A 28 20.35 33.77 -23.90
CA PRO A 28 20.15 35.04 -23.19
C PRO A 28 20.76 35.10 -21.77
N LEU A 29 21.42 34.06 -21.28
CA LEU A 29 21.90 33.99 -19.88
C LEU A 29 23.04 34.97 -19.59
N THR A 30 23.76 35.44 -20.61
CA THR A 30 24.73 36.53 -20.49
C THR A 30 24.12 37.87 -20.04
N LEU A 31 22.80 38.05 -20.20
CA LEU A 31 22.10 39.26 -19.73
C LEU A 31 21.88 39.28 -18.21
N GLU A 32 21.92 38.12 -17.55
CA GLU A 32 21.57 38.00 -16.14
C GLU A 32 22.50 38.81 -15.26
N GLY A 33 23.80 38.79 -15.56
CA GLY A 33 24.80 39.61 -14.87
C GLY A 33 24.51 41.10 -14.99
N ARG A 34 24.13 41.58 -16.19
CA ARG A 34 23.77 43.00 -16.40
C ARG A 34 22.50 43.39 -15.65
N LEU A 35 21.51 42.50 -15.62
CA LEU A 35 20.26 42.71 -14.87
C LEU A 35 20.53 42.77 -13.35
N SER A 36 21.32 41.84 -12.81
CA SER A 36 21.69 41.85 -11.40
C SER A 36 22.48 43.10 -11.01
N GLN A 37 23.42 43.54 -11.86
CA GLN A 37 24.16 44.79 -11.67
C GLN A 37 23.23 46.01 -11.71
N ALA A 38 22.34 46.09 -12.71
CA ALA A 38 21.37 47.19 -12.83
C ALA A 38 20.45 47.29 -11.61
N PHE A 39 19.98 46.15 -11.08
CA PHE A 39 19.21 46.16 -9.83
C PHE A 39 20.05 46.60 -8.64
N ALA A 40 21.30 46.15 -8.53
CA ALA A 40 22.18 46.53 -7.43
C ALA A 40 22.50 48.04 -7.42
N THR A 41 22.70 48.66 -8.59
CA THR A 41 22.98 50.10 -8.70
C THR A 41 21.76 50.98 -8.44
N HIS A 42 20.55 50.48 -8.71
CA HIS A 42 19.29 51.23 -8.53
C HIS A 42 18.54 50.88 -7.24
N ARG A 43 19.25 50.38 -6.21
CA ARG A 43 18.63 50.07 -4.92
C ARG A 43 18.15 51.34 -4.22
N SER A 44 16.97 51.28 -3.60
CA SER A 44 16.40 52.39 -2.84
C SER A 44 15.88 51.89 -1.49
N PRO A 45 15.79 52.75 -0.45
CA PRO A 45 15.27 52.35 0.85
C PRO A 45 13.86 51.74 0.78
N VAL A 46 13.00 52.32 -0.07
CA VAL A 46 11.64 51.82 -0.33
C VAL A 46 11.67 50.46 -1.02
N GLY A 47 12.49 50.29 -2.07
CA GLY A 47 12.65 49.01 -2.76
C GLY A 47 13.23 47.92 -1.85
N ASN A 48 14.17 48.27 -0.97
CA ASN A 48 14.74 47.36 0.02
C ASN A 48 13.68 46.90 1.04
N GLY A 49 12.81 47.79 1.51
CA GLY A 49 11.72 47.46 2.43
C GLY A 49 10.65 46.57 1.79
N LEU A 50 10.20 46.92 0.58
CA LEU A 50 9.20 46.12 -0.16
C LEU A 50 9.72 44.71 -0.46
N THR A 51 10.96 44.61 -0.95
CA THR A 51 11.56 43.31 -1.27
C THR A 51 11.86 42.48 -0.03
N ALA A 52 12.19 43.10 1.10
CA ALA A 52 12.33 42.40 2.38
C ALA A 52 11.00 41.77 2.83
N GLY A 53 9.88 42.51 2.76
CA GLY A 53 8.56 41.97 3.06
C GLY A 53 8.15 40.81 2.15
N LEU A 54 8.38 40.94 0.84
CA LEU A 54 8.13 39.86 -0.12
C LEU A 54 9.03 38.64 0.11
N SER A 55 10.30 38.85 0.49
CA SER A 55 11.21 37.75 0.85
C SER A 55 10.79 37.07 2.15
N LEU A 56 10.25 37.80 3.12
CA LEU A 56 9.75 37.25 4.38
C LEU A 56 8.56 36.30 4.16
N LEU A 57 7.65 36.65 3.25
CA LEU A 57 6.50 35.80 2.87
C LEU A 57 6.93 34.46 2.27
N ALA A 58 8.10 34.42 1.63
CA ALA A 58 8.65 33.21 1.04
C ALA A 58 9.81 32.59 1.84
N SER A 59 10.07 33.10 3.05
CA SER A 59 11.06 32.50 3.96
C SER A 59 10.66 31.07 4.30
N THR A 60 11.64 30.20 4.57
CA THR A 60 11.36 28.79 4.91
C THR A 60 10.42 28.67 6.11
N GLU A 61 10.66 29.44 7.17
CA GLU A 61 9.81 29.48 8.36
C GLU A 61 8.42 30.03 8.04
N GLY A 62 8.33 31.10 7.23
CA GLY A 62 7.05 31.67 6.80
C GLY A 62 6.22 30.69 5.97
N ILE A 63 6.82 30.04 4.97
CA ILE A 63 6.17 29.03 4.14
C ILE A 63 5.69 27.87 5.01
N VAL A 64 6.55 27.31 5.87
CA VAL A 64 6.19 26.19 6.74
C VAL A 64 5.07 26.59 7.70
N GLY A 65 5.19 27.74 8.36
CA GLY A 65 4.20 28.25 9.30
C GLY A 65 2.84 28.46 8.64
N VAL A 66 2.78 29.17 7.51
CA VAL A 66 1.54 29.39 6.75
C VAL A 66 0.96 28.07 6.25
N THR A 67 1.80 27.15 5.75
CA THR A 67 1.35 25.82 5.32
C THR A 67 0.71 25.06 6.46
N LEU A 68 1.33 25.03 7.65
CA LEU A 68 0.80 24.35 8.83
C LEU A 68 -0.52 24.97 9.29
N VAL A 69 -0.63 26.30 9.29
CA VAL A 69 -1.88 27.01 9.62
C VAL A 69 -2.98 26.68 8.61
N CYS A 70 -2.69 26.71 7.31
CA CYS A 70 -3.66 26.35 6.27
C CYS A 70 -4.08 24.89 6.36
N VAL A 71 -3.14 23.97 6.60
CA VAL A 71 -3.41 22.54 6.83
C VAL A 71 -4.29 22.35 8.06
N ALA A 72 -3.96 23.00 9.18
CA ALA A 72 -4.76 22.94 10.40
C ALA A 72 -6.18 23.49 10.17
N ALA A 73 -6.31 24.62 9.47
CA ALA A 73 -7.60 25.20 9.13
C ALA A 73 -8.44 24.27 8.24
N LEU A 74 -7.84 23.64 7.23
CA LEU A 74 -8.50 22.66 6.36
C LEU A 74 -8.96 21.41 7.12
N LEU A 75 -8.25 21.02 8.18
CA LEU A 75 -8.59 19.88 9.04
C LEU A 75 -9.60 20.22 10.14
N ALA A 76 -9.63 21.47 10.63
CA ALA A 76 -10.48 21.92 11.73
C ALA A 76 -11.88 22.38 11.31
N LEU A 77 -12.15 22.52 10.01
CA LEU A 77 -13.45 22.93 9.49
C LEU A 77 -14.53 21.87 9.80
N PRO A 78 -15.63 22.24 10.50
CA PRO A 78 -16.61 21.30 11.06
C PRO A 78 -17.50 20.59 10.01
N SER A 79 -17.51 21.05 8.77
CA SER A 79 -18.28 20.47 7.66
C SER A 79 -17.40 19.51 6.84
N ALA A 80 -17.15 18.31 7.38
CA ALA A 80 -16.26 17.26 6.85
C ALA A 80 -14.80 17.71 6.64
N PRO A 81 -13.81 17.06 7.28
CA PRO A 81 -12.42 17.48 7.17
C PRO A 81 -11.94 17.39 5.71
N ARG A 82 -11.43 18.51 5.17
CA ARG A 82 -10.87 18.64 3.82
C ARG A 82 -9.47 18.05 3.75
N TRP A 83 -9.35 16.79 4.17
CA TRP A 83 -8.08 16.13 4.41
C TRP A 83 -7.30 15.93 3.11
N VAL A 84 -7.99 15.72 1.98
CA VAL A 84 -7.36 15.61 0.65
C VAL A 84 -6.69 16.93 0.28
N GLU A 85 -7.37 18.05 0.50
CA GLU A 85 -6.84 19.38 0.26
C GLU A 85 -5.67 19.71 1.18
N ALA A 86 -5.77 19.33 2.46
CA ALA A 86 -4.71 19.51 3.44
C ALA A 86 -3.47 18.68 3.07
N VAL A 87 -3.65 17.41 2.68
CA VAL A 87 -2.56 16.55 2.21
C VAL A 87 -1.97 17.04 0.90
N PHE A 88 -2.80 17.46 -0.06
CA PHE A 88 -2.33 18.05 -1.31
C PHE A 88 -1.42 19.27 -1.05
N LEU A 89 -1.86 20.20 -0.19
CA LEU A 89 -1.09 21.40 0.11
C LEU A 89 0.23 21.07 0.84
N GLY A 90 0.16 20.25 1.89
CA GLY A 90 1.34 19.84 2.65
C GLY A 90 2.34 19.02 1.84
N ALA A 91 1.85 18.06 1.04
CA ALA A 91 2.68 17.24 0.15
C ALA A 91 3.29 18.08 -0.97
N SER A 92 2.60 19.09 -1.49
CA SER A 92 3.14 19.99 -2.52
C SER A 92 4.39 20.72 -2.02
N VAL A 93 4.33 21.29 -0.82
CA VAL A 93 5.47 21.99 -0.22
C VAL A 93 6.61 21.01 0.11
N ALA A 94 6.28 19.85 0.71
CA ALA A 94 7.27 18.84 1.09
C ALA A 94 8.00 18.23 -0.12
N VAL A 95 7.25 17.82 -1.16
CA VAL A 95 7.82 17.22 -2.37
C VAL A 95 8.63 18.26 -3.15
N GLN A 96 8.13 19.48 -3.30
CA GLN A 96 8.88 20.54 -3.97
C GLN A 96 10.22 20.80 -3.27
N SER A 97 10.20 20.85 -1.92
CA SER A 97 11.41 21.02 -1.11
C SER A 97 12.38 19.86 -1.26
N ALA A 98 11.88 18.61 -1.29
CA ALA A 98 12.71 17.44 -1.52
C ALA A 98 13.38 17.46 -2.90
N VAL A 99 12.62 17.76 -3.97
CA VAL A 99 13.18 17.90 -5.32
C VAL A 99 14.23 19.02 -5.36
N PHE A 100 13.96 20.16 -4.72
CA PHE A 100 14.93 21.25 -4.60
C PHE A 100 16.23 20.80 -3.91
N LEU A 101 16.15 20.08 -2.78
CA LEU A 101 17.33 19.59 -2.07
C LEU A 101 18.15 18.61 -2.91
N VAL A 102 17.48 17.72 -3.65
CA VAL A 102 18.17 16.80 -4.57
C VAL A 102 18.86 17.58 -5.69
N VAL A 103 18.19 18.54 -6.33
CA VAL A 103 18.79 19.31 -7.42
C VAL A 103 19.98 20.13 -6.94
N THR A 104 19.87 20.79 -5.78
CA THR A 104 20.95 21.59 -5.20
C THR A 104 22.15 20.78 -4.73
N PHE A 105 21.96 19.47 -4.49
CA PHE A 105 23.07 18.54 -4.22
C PHE A 105 23.91 18.25 -5.48
N PHE A 106 23.30 18.24 -6.67
CA PHE A 106 23.99 17.92 -7.92
C PHE A 106 24.42 19.14 -8.73
N VAL A 107 23.76 20.29 -8.55
CA VAL A 107 23.99 21.50 -9.35
C VAL A 107 24.67 22.55 -8.48
N GLU A 108 25.94 22.82 -8.70
CA GLU A 108 26.71 23.85 -7.98
C GLU A 108 26.77 25.16 -8.78
N ARG A 109 25.70 25.94 -8.72
CA ARG A 109 25.64 27.24 -9.41
C ARG A 109 25.99 28.39 -8.47
N PRO A 110 26.98 29.23 -8.80
CA PRO A 110 27.31 30.41 -7.99
C PRO A 110 26.21 31.47 -8.06
N ARG A 111 26.07 32.23 -6.98
CA ARG A 111 25.15 33.37 -6.91
C ARG A 111 25.62 34.53 -7.78
N PRO A 112 24.75 35.51 -8.11
CA PRO A 112 25.16 36.72 -8.81
C PRO A 112 26.29 37.46 -8.08
N ASP A 113 27.27 37.96 -8.84
CA ASP A 113 28.43 38.71 -8.33
C ASP A 113 28.05 40.18 -8.07
N VAL A 114 27.15 40.38 -7.09
CA VAL A 114 26.71 41.68 -6.59
C VAL A 114 26.53 41.60 -5.08
N PRO A 115 26.68 42.70 -4.32
CA PRO A 115 26.44 42.68 -2.87
C PRO A 115 25.05 42.16 -2.54
N GLN A 116 24.94 41.12 -1.72
CA GLN A 116 23.66 40.55 -1.30
C GLN A 116 23.07 41.35 -0.12
N LEU A 117 21.74 41.50 -0.10
CA LEU A 117 21.03 42.15 1.01
C LEU A 117 20.62 41.18 2.12
N ASP A 118 20.74 39.87 1.89
CA ASP A 118 20.43 38.80 2.85
C ASP A 118 21.65 37.89 3.04
N GLY A 119 21.70 37.17 4.16
CA GLY A 119 22.70 36.12 4.36
C GLY A 119 22.54 35.00 3.33
N ALA A 120 23.64 34.58 2.70
CA ALA A 120 23.64 33.49 1.74
C ALA A 120 23.57 32.13 2.45
N PRO A 121 22.49 31.33 2.28
CA PRO A 121 22.46 29.97 2.80
C PRO A 121 23.47 29.08 2.07
N PRO A 122 23.92 27.97 2.68
CA PRO A 122 24.97 27.07 2.18
C PRO A 122 24.51 26.18 1.00
N THR A 123 23.53 26.63 0.23
CA THR A 123 22.93 25.90 -0.89
C THR A 123 23.24 26.60 -2.21
N SER A 124 23.21 25.84 -3.31
CA SER A 124 23.34 26.35 -4.68
C SER A 124 22.32 27.45 -5.03
N SER A 125 22.68 28.30 -6.00
CA SER A 125 21.78 29.33 -6.54
C SER A 125 20.62 28.72 -7.35
N PHE A 126 20.83 27.58 -8.01
CA PHE A 126 19.82 26.94 -8.87
C PHE A 126 19.24 25.67 -8.24
N PRO A 127 17.90 25.45 -8.33
CA PRO A 127 16.86 26.42 -8.61
C PRO A 127 16.55 27.27 -7.36
N SER A 128 15.80 28.37 -7.51
CA SER A 128 15.39 29.18 -6.37
C SER A 128 14.37 28.43 -5.48
N GLY A 129 14.82 27.97 -4.31
CA GLY A 129 13.99 27.25 -3.34
C GLY A 129 12.83 28.08 -2.79
N HIS A 130 13.04 29.38 -2.52
CA HIS A 130 12.00 30.28 -2.02
C HIS A 130 10.87 30.46 -3.06
N VAL A 131 11.25 30.63 -4.32
CA VAL A 131 10.29 30.75 -5.43
C VAL A 131 9.53 29.45 -5.62
N GLY A 132 10.22 28.30 -5.66
CA GLY A 132 9.58 27.00 -5.79
C GLY A 132 8.61 26.69 -4.65
N ALA A 133 9.00 26.98 -3.41
CA ALA A 133 8.16 26.78 -2.24
C ALA A 133 6.95 27.72 -2.25
N SER A 134 7.12 28.97 -2.69
CA SER A 134 6.01 29.92 -2.84
C SER A 134 5.00 29.45 -3.91
N VAL A 135 5.45 28.85 -5.02
CA VAL A 135 4.54 28.23 -6.00
C VAL A 135 3.80 27.06 -5.35
N ALA A 136 4.51 26.17 -4.65
CA ALA A 136 3.89 25.02 -4.00
C ALA A 136 2.80 25.41 -2.98
N LEU A 137 3.03 26.46 -2.18
CA LEU A 137 2.06 26.97 -1.21
C LEU A 137 0.96 27.80 -1.88
N TYR A 138 1.29 28.95 -2.47
CA TYR A 138 0.30 29.90 -2.98
C TYR A 138 -0.37 29.41 -4.26
N GLY A 139 0.38 28.74 -5.14
CA GLY A 139 -0.19 28.04 -6.30
C GLY A 139 -1.07 26.87 -5.88
N GLY A 140 -0.66 26.09 -4.86
CA GLY A 140 -1.50 25.05 -4.28
C GLY A 140 -2.82 25.58 -3.72
N LEU A 141 -2.77 26.67 -2.95
CA LEU A 141 -3.96 27.37 -2.46
C LEU A 141 -4.84 27.89 -3.61
N ALA A 142 -4.25 28.46 -4.66
CA ALA A 142 -4.98 28.91 -5.84
C ALA A 142 -5.71 27.75 -6.54
N THR A 143 -5.04 26.59 -6.69
CA THR A 143 -5.67 25.37 -7.21
C THR A 143 -6.86 24.92 -6.36
N LEU A 144 -6.73 24.98 -5.03
CA LEU A 144 -7.83 24.63 -4.12
C LEU A 144 -8.99 25.62 -4.22
N VAL A 145 -8.71 26.92 -4.29
CA VAL A 145 -9.75 27.95 -4.48
C VAL A 145 -10.50 27.72 -5.79
N LEU A 146 -9.80 27.53 -6.92
CA LEU A 146 -10.41 27.32 -8.23
C LEU A 146 -11.26 26.04 -8.28
N SER A 147 -10.78 24.96 -7.65
CA SER A 147 -11.46 23.66 -7.70
C SER A 147 -12.60 23.50 -6.69
N ARG A 148 -12.56 24.21 -5.55
CA ARG A 148 -13.50 23.95 -4.42
C ARG A 148 -14.44 25.11 -4.09
N THR A 149 -14.19 26.31 -4.61
CA THR A 149 -15.09 27.45 -4.37
C THR A 149 -15.95 27.76 -5.59
N ARG A 150 -17.18 28.21 -5.35
CA ARG A 150 -18.13 28.64 -6.37
C ARG A 150 -18.25 30.17 -6.35
N GLY A 151 -18.58 30.76 -7.50
CA GLY A 151 -18.73 32.20 -7.67
C GLY A 151 -17.54 32.89 -8.35
N PRO A 152 -17.71 34.13 -8.83
CA PRO A 152 -16.72 34.83 -9.64
C PRO A 152 -15.47 35.25 -8.85
N TRP A 153 -15.61 35.51 -7.55
CA TRP A 153 -14.52 35.93 -6.66
C TRP A 153 -13.36 34.93 -6.59
N ARG A 154 -13.60 33.64 -6.87
CA ARG A 154 -12.55 32.63 -6.88
C ARG A 154 -11.43 32.93 -7.88
N TYR A 155 -11.76 33.55 -9.02
CA TYR A 155 -10.77 33.91 -10.03
C TYR A 155 -9.90 35.07 -9.57
N LEU A 156 -10.51 36.06 -8.88
CA LEU A 156 -9.75 37.16 -8.28
C LEU A 156 -8.82 36.64 -7.18
N THR A 157 -9.34 35.84 -6.26
CA THR A 157 -8.53 35.27 -5.16
C THR A 157 -7.40 34.38 -5.69
N ALA A 158 -7.67 33.50 -6.65
CA ALA A 158 -6.65 32.68 -7.29
C ALA A 158 -5.62 33.53 -8.04
N GLY A 159 -6.05 34.59 -8.73
CA GLY A 159 -5.17 35.55 -9.38
C GLY A 159 -4.22 36.22 -8.39
N LEU A 160 -4.74 36.73 -7.26
CA LEU A 160 -3.93 37.36 -6.21
C LEU A 160 -2.91 36.39 -5.62
N LEU A 161 -3.29 35.13 -5.38
CA LEU A 161 -2.36 34.10 -4.89
C LEU A 161 -1.26 33.78 -5.92
N LEU A 162 -1.60 33.72 -7.20
CA LEU A 162 -0.65 33.43 -8.28
C LEU A 162 0.30 34.61 -8.59
N LEU A 163 -0.01 35.82 -8.13
CA LEU A 163 0.91 36.98 -8.22
C LEU A 163 2.05 36.91 -7.21
N VAL A 164 1.90 36.13 -6.12
CA VAL A 164 2.91 36.06 -5.05
C VAL A 164 4.22 35.43 -5.54
N PRO A 165 4.26 34.25 -6.19
CA PRO A 165 5.53 33.63 -6.59
C PRO A 165 6.38 34.45 -7.57
N PRO A 166 5.82 35.11 -8.61
CA PRO A 166 6.60 36.04 -9.45
C PRO A 166 7.12 37.26 -8.67
N ALA A 167 6.34 37.82 -7.75
CA ALA A 167 6.78 38.94 -6.91
C ALA A 167 7.94 38.55 -5.97
N VAL A 168 7.87 37.34 -5.40
CA VAL A 168 8.98 36.73 -4.65
C VAL A 168 10.20 36.57 -5.56
N GLY A 169 10.02 36.04 -6.77
CA GLY A 169 11.10 35.89 -7.75
C GLY A 169 11.81 37.21 -8.06
N LEU A 170 11.05 38.27 -8.35
CA LEU A 170 11.57 39.60 -8.58
C LEU A 170 12.34 40.14 -7.37
N SER A 171 11.81 39.93 -6.16
CA SER A 171 12.50 40.28 -4.91
C SER A 171 13.84 39.56 -4.79
N ARG A 172 13.93 38.25 -5.10
CA ARG A 172 15.17 37.48 -5.02
C ARG A 172 16.24 37.96 -6.02
N VAL A 173 15.84 38.39 -7.21
CA VAL A 173 16.76 38.98 -8.20
C VAL A 173 17.23 40.37 -7.74
N TYR A 174 16.30 41.24 -7.30
CA TYR A 174 16.62 42.58 -6.80
C TYR A 174 17.62 42.56 -5.64
N ARG A 175 17.43 41.61 -4.71
CA ARG A 175 18.28 41.44 -3.52
C ARG A 175 19.62 40.75 -3.83
N GLY A 176 19.87 40.37 -5.09
CA GLY A 176 21.12 39.76 -5.53
C GLY A 176 21.28 38.29 -5.14
N MET A 177 20.20 37.62 -4.75
CA MET A 177 20.26 36.27 -4.19
C MET A 177 20.26 35.16 -5.24
N HIS A 178 19.69 35.44 -6.41
CA HIS A 178 19.45 34.49 -7.48
C HIS A 178 19.47 35.20 -8.84
N HIS A 179 19.87 34.49 -9.89
CA HIS A 179 19.72 34.98 -11.26
C HIS A 179 18.28 34.75 -11.78
N PRO A 180 17.83 35.44 -12.85
CA PRO A 180 16.52 35.20 -13.46
C PRO A 180 16.24 33.73 -13.82
N SER A 181 17.22 32.97 -14.31
CA SER A 181 17.10 31.55 -14.62
C SER A 181 16.83 30.69 -13.39
N ASP A 182 17.37 31.06 -12.22
CA ASP A 182 17.11 30.35 -10.96
C ASP A 182 15.66 30.54 -10.54
N VAL A 183 15.11 31.74 -10.76
CA VAL A 183 13.70 32.04 -10.52
C VAL A 183 12.81 31.22 -11.45
N LEU A 184 13.13 31.18 -12.75
CA LEU A 184 12.42 30.34 -13.71
C LEU A 184 12.49 28.84 -13.33
N GLY A 185 13.67 28.36 -12.93
CA GLY A 185 13.84 26.99 -12.43
C GLY A 185 13.00 26.71 -11.18
N GLY A 186 12.92 27.68 -10.25
CA GLY A 186 12.05 27.60 -9.08
C GLY A 186 10.57 27.53 -9.45
N LEU A 187 10.11 28.39 -10.37
CA LEU A 187 8.74 28.40 -10.88
C LEU A 187 8.38 27.06 -11.55
N LEU A 188 9.26 26.55 -12.41
CA LEU A 188 9.08 25.27 -13.11
C LEU A 188 9.02 24.10 -12.13
N ASN A 189 9.94 24.03 -11.15
CA ASN A 189 9.94 22.98 -10.14
C ASN A 189 8.65 22.99 -9.31
N GLY A 190 8.21 24.17 -8.85
CA GLY A 190 6.96 24.31 -8.11
C GLY A 190 5.73 23.93 -8.94
N ALA A 191 5.65 24.40 -10.19
CA ALA A 191 4.53 24.12 -11.09
C ALA A 191 4.45 22.64 -11.47
N ALA A 192 5.60 22.01 -11.80
CA ALA A 192 5.67 20.58 -12.08
C ALA A 192 5.19 19.75 -10.88
N THR A 193 5.63 20.13 -9.66
CA THR A 193 5.18 19.48 -8.42
C THR A 193 3.66 19.56 -8.26
N LEU A 194 3.08 20.76 -8.47
CA LEU A 194 1.63 20.96 -8.40
C LEU A 194 0.85 20.17 -9.48
N LEU A 195 1.39 20.07 -10.70
CA LEU A 195 0.76 19.30 -11.77
C LEU A 195 0.78 17.79 -11.45
N VAL A 196 1.92 17.27 -10.99
CA VAL A 196 2.06 15.86 -10.61
C VAL A 196 1.12 15.53 -9.45
N LEU A 197 1.11 16.33 -8.39
CA LEU A 197 0.23 16.09 -7.24
C LEU A 197 -1.23 16.37 -7.57
N GLY A 198 -1.53 17.42 -8.31
CA GLY A 198 -2.88 17.78 -8.74
C GLY A 198 -3.52 16.68 -9.59
N SER A 199 -2.74 16.07 -10.50
CA SER A 199 -3.21 14.95 -11.32
C SER A 199 -3.60 13.71 -10.50
N VAL A 200 -3.00 13.54 -9.32
CA VAL A 200 -3.27 12.41 -8.41
C VAL A 200 -4.40 12.74 -7.44
N PHE A 201 -4.43 13.95 -6.90
CA PHE A 201 -5.34 14.32 -5.81
C PHE A 201 -6.65 14.99 -6.28
N LEU A 202 -6.71 15.55 -7.49
CA LEU A 202 -7.85 16.37 -7.96
C LEU A 202 -8.60 15.80 -9.16
N SER A 203 -8.09 14.76 -9.85
CA SER A 203 -8.67 14.21 -11.09
C SER A 203 -9.96 13.38 -10.93
N GLY A 204 -10.48 13.21 -9.72
CA GLY A 204 -11.60 12.30 -9.44
C GLY A 204 -13.03 12.86 -9.57
N HIS A 205 -13.24 14.11 -9.99
CA HIS A 205 -14.56 14.78 -9.79
C HIS A 205 -15.13 15.50 -11.04
N GLY A 206 -14.73 15.11 -12.25
CA GLY A 206 -15.02 15.88 -13.47
C GLY A 206 -15.83 15.21 -14.59
N ALA A 207 -16.38 14.00 -14.42
CA ALA A 207 -17.12 13.32 -15.49
C ALA A 207 -18.35 12.56 -14.96
N GLY A 208 -19.38 13.30 -14.57
CA GLY A 208 -20.72 12.78 -14.30
C GLY A 208 -21.75 13.50 -15.16
N GLY A 209 -22.28 12.82 -16.17
CA GLY A 209 -23.30 13.39 -17.06
C GLY A 209 -23.70 12.44 -18.18
N GLY A 210 -24.45 11.38 -17.88
CA GLY A 210 -25.03 10.50 -18.88
C GLY A 210 -26.04 9.53 -18.25
N ARG A 211 -27.33 9.81 -18.46
CA ARG A 211 -28.48 9.08 -17.93
C ARG A 211 -28.59 7.70 -18.58
N THR A 212 -28.87 6.65 -17.83
CA THR A 212 -29.42 5.38 -18.35
C THR A 212 -30.78 5.10 -17.71
N PRO A 213 -31.82 4.75 -18.49
CA PRO A 213 -33.14 4.48 -17.96
C PRO A 213 -33.28 3.07 -17.41
N GLU A 214 -34.08 3.04 -16.36
CA GLU A 214 -34.67 1.95 -15.61
C GLU A 214 -35.40 0.91 -16.46
N ARG A 215 -35.17 -0.39 -16.18
CA ARG A 215 -36.18 -1.46 -16.33
C ARG A 215 -35.80 -2.74 -15.59
N ALA A 216 -36.68 -3.15 -14.68
CA ALA A 216 -36.91 -4.51 -14.19
C ALA A 216 -38.41 -4.59 -13.78
N PRO A 217 -39.00 -5.72 -13.32
CA PRO A 217 -38.46 -7.07 -13.15
C PRO A 217 -39.44 -8.20 -13.57
N GLY A 218 -39.02 -9.46 -13.42
CA GLY A 218 -39.94 -10.60 -13.40
C GLY A 218 -39.35 -11.88 -12.80
N GLY A 219 -39.81 -12.25 -11.59
CA GLY A 219 -40.18 -13.63 -11.24
C GLY A 219 -39.18 -14.57 -10.58
N GLY A 220 -39.21 -14.65 -9.24
CA GLY A 220 -39.81 -15.82 -8.54
C GLY A 220 -39.04 -17.15 -8.34
N ALA A 221 -38.64 -17.36 -7.08
CA ALA A 221 -38.92 -18.54 -6.23
C ALA A 221 -38.05 -19.82 -6.28
N GLY A 222 -37.65 -20.26 -5.07
CA GLY A 222 -37.62 -21.68 -4.67
C GLY A 222 -36.28 -22.25 -4.21
N ALA A 223 -36.06 -22.35 -2.89
CA ALA A 223 -34.93 -23.04 -2.27
C ALA A 223 -35.38 -24.33 -1.56
N VAL A 224 -34.61 -25.43 -1.70
CA VAL A 224 -34.63 -26.61 -0.81
C VAL A 224 -33.21 -27.24 -0.77
N PRO A 225 -32.68 -27.68 0.40
CA PRO A 225 -31.27 -28.07 0.57
C PRO A 225 -31.03 -29.59 0.52
N ALA A 226 -29.83 -30.02 0.11
CA ALA A 226 -29.38 -31.41 0.22
C ALA A 226 -27.97 -31.54 0.82
N ARG A 227 -27.82 -32.55 1.69
CA ARG A 227 -26.64 -32.91 2.50
C ARG A 227 -25.73 -33.94 1.78
N PRO A 228 -24.47 -34.16 2.25
CA PRO A 228 -23.34 -34.50 1.39
C PRO A 228 -22.98 -36.00 1.33
N GLY A 229 -22.46 -36.44 0.19
CA GLY A 229 -21.76 -37.72 0.00
C GLY A 229 -20.25 -37.53 -0.16
N ARG A 230 -19.46 -38.40 0.49
CA ARG A 230 -17.98 -38.42 0.53
C ARG A 230 -17.33 -38.68 -0.84
N PRO A 231 -16.15 -38.09 -1.16
CA PRO A 231 -15.43 -38.39 -2.39
C PRO A 231 -14.36 -39.48 -2.21
N GLY A 232 -14.25 -40.35 -3.21
CA GLY A 232 -13.07 -41.20 -3.47
C GLY A 232 -12.09 -40.52 -4.43
N PRO A 233 -10.85 -41.04 -4.57
CA PRO A 233 -9.73 -40.32 -5.18
C PRO A 233 -9.78 -40.39 -6.71
N VAL A 234 -9.56 -39.27 -7.40
CA VAL A 234 -9.49 -39.23 -8.86
C VAL A 234 -8.13 -38.73 -9.32
N GLY A 235 -7.36 -39.66 -9.89
CA GLY A 235 -6.19 -39.35 -10.72
C GLY A 235 -6.58 -38.92 -12.13
N GLY A 236 -5.77 -38.01 -12.69
CA GLY A 236 -5.59 -37.65 -14.09
C GLY A 236 -6.77 -37.75 -15.06
N ARG A 237 -7.32 -36.61 -15.50
CA ARG A 237 -8.18 -36.58 -16.71
C ARG A 237 -7.80 -35.44 -17.66
N ARG A 238 -7.61 -35.83 -18.92
CA ARG A 238 -7.54 -34.98 -20.12
C ARG A 238 -8.96 -34.71 -20.62
N GLY A 239 -9.29 -33.44 -20.89
CA GLY A 239 -10.40 -33.02 -21.76
C GLY A 239 -11.56 -32.25 -21.10
N GLY A 240 -11.58 -30.92 -21.29
CA GLY A 240 -12.81 -30.11 -21.32
C GLY A 240 -13.48 -29.76 -19.98
N GLY A 241 -12.72 -29.64 -18.89
CA GLY A 241 -13.30 -29.37 -17.56
C GLY A 241 -14.16 -28.10 -17.53
N ARG A 242 -15.30 -28.15 -16.82
CA ARG A 242 -16.17 -26.99 -16.61
C ARG A 242 -15.54 -26.09 -15.55
N VAL A 243 -15.26 -24.85 -15.94
CA VAL A 243 -14.73 -23.82 -15.03
C VAL A 243 -15.79 -22.79 -14.71
N VAL A 244 -15.87 -22.42 -13.43
CA VAL A 244 -16.66 -21.26 -12.98
C VAL A 244 -15.70 -20.12 -12.68
N VAL A 245 -15.86 -18.99 -13.36
CA VAL A 245 -15.06 -17.78 -13.13
C VAL A 245 -15.90 -16.78 -12.35
N VAL A 246 -15.43 -16.44 -11.15
CA VAL A 246 -16.04 -15.41 -10.29
C VAL A 246 -15.30 -14.11 -10.47
N ARG A 247 -15.98 -13.09 -10.98
CA ARG A 247 -15.40 -11.78 -11.33
C ARG A 247 -15.90 -10.70 -10.38
N HIS A 248 -14.98 -9.91 -9.83
CA HIS A 248 -15.31 -8.62 -9.22
C HIS A 248 -15.18 -7.50 -10.26
N PRO A 249 -16.26 -6.83 -10.69
CA PRO A 249 -16.24 -5.89 -11.82
C PRO A 249 -15.27 -4.72 -11.67
N HIS A 250 -15.10 -4.20 -10.46
CA HIS A 250 -14.18 -3.09 -10.18
C HIS A 250 -12.71 -3.52 -10.06
N GLY A 251 -12.44 -4.80 -9.80
CA GLY A 251 -11.08 -5.32 -9.65
C GLY A 251 -10.55 -5.94 -10.94
N CYS A 252 -11.43 -6.49 -11.78
CA CYS A 252 -11.08 -7.15 -13.02
C CYS A 252 -11.76 -6.44 -14.20
N PRO A 253 -11.07 -5.53 -14.92
CA PRO A 253 -11.61 -4.85 -16.10
C PRO A 253 -11.86 -5.83 -17.25
N ASP A 254 -12.62 -5.41 -18.26
CA ASP A 254 -13.04 -6.29 -19.36
C ASP A 254 -11.85 -6.83 -20.17
N GLU A 255 -10.78 -6.04 -20.32
CA GLU A 255 -9.54 -6.47 -20.98
C GLU A 255 -8.90 -7.67 -20.27
N LEU A 256 -8.74 -7.58 -18.95
CA LEU A 256 -8.20 -8.69 -18.15
C LEU A 256 -9.15 -9.90 -18.16
N ALA A 257 -10.46 -9.68 -18.14
CA ALA A 257 -11.43 -10.76 -18.24
C ALA A 257 -11.35 -11.49 -19.61
N ALA A 258 -11.15 -10.76 -20.70
CA ALA A 258 -10.92 -11.32 -22.03
C ALA A 258 -9.63 -12.14 -22.07
N GLU A 259 -8.56 -11.63 -21.45
CA GLU A 259 -7.30 -12.34 -21.33
C GLU A 259 -7.46 -13.65 -20.54
N VAL A 260 -8.06 -13.61 -19.34
CA VAL A 260 -8.34 -14.79 -18.51
C VAL A 260 -9.14 -15.84 -19.29
N ARG A 261 -10.16 -15.42 -20.05
CA ARG A 261 -10.96 -16.31 -20.91
C ARG A 261 -10.07 -17.03 -21.93
N ALA A 262 -9.21 -16.29 -22.64
CA ALA A 262 -8.30 -16.86 -23.63
C ALA A 262 -7.28 -17.82 -23.00
N ARG A 263 -6.73 -17.49 -21.82
CA ARG A 263 -5.80 -18.37 -21.10
C ARG A 263 -6.47 -19.67 -20.67
N LEU A 264 -7.67 -19.62 -20.10
CA LEU A 264 -8.44 -20.81 -19.73
C LEU A 264 -8.71 -21.72 -20.95
N GLN A 265 -9.05 -21.14 -22.11
CA GLN A 265 -9.22 -21.92 -23.35
C GLN A 265 -7.93 -22.62 -23.78
N ARG A 266 -6.77 -21.94 -23.72
CA ARG A 266 -5.46 -22.54 -24.03
C ARG A 266 -5.11 -23.71 -23.12
N HIS A 267 -5.53 -23.68 -21.87
CA HIS A 267 -5.37 -24.78 -20.90
C HIS A 267 -6.48 -25.85 -20.97
N GLY A 268 -7.35 -25.79 -21.98
CA GLY A 268 -8.37 -26.82 -22.23
C GLY A 268 -9.69 -26.64 -21.48
N PHE A 269 -9.90 -25.52 -20.77
CA PHE A 269 -11.17 -25.16 -20.15
C PHE A 269 -12.06 -24.41 -21.15
N THR A 270 -12.71 -25.17 -22.03
CA THR A 270 -13.57 -24.63 -23.10
C THR A 270 -14.96 -24.24 -22.61
N VAL A 271 -15.49 -24.93 -21.59
CA VAL A 271 -16.79 -24.64 -20.97
C VAL A 271 -16.59 -23.71 -19.79
N GLN A 272 -16.84 -22.41 -19.99
CA GLN A 272 -16.62 -21.38 -18.96
C GLN A 272 -17.93 -20.70 -18.57
N ARG A 273 -18.27 -20.80 -17.29
CA ARG A 273 -19.39 -20.06 -16.70
C ARG A 273 -18.85 -18.86 -15.94
N TRP A 274 -19.24 -17.66 -16.37
CA TRP A 274 -18.82 -16.42 -15.75
C TRP A 274 -19.93 -15.88 -14.85
N THR A 275 -19.59 -15.59 -13.60
CA THR A 275 -20.48 -14.99 -12.61
C THR A 275 -19.81 -13.77 -12.00
N SER A 276 -20.61 -12.80 -11.56
CA SER A 276 -20.11 -11.56 -10.97
C SER A 276 -20.53 -11.45 -9.51
N THR A 277 -19.64 -10.94 -8.67
CA THR A 277 -19.96 -10.63 -7.28
C THR A 277 -20.60 -9.25 -7.19
N THR A 278 -21.69 -9.13 -6.43
CA THR A 278 -22.31 -7.85 -6.05
C THR A 278 -22.41 -7.76 -4.53
N VAL A 279 -22.72 -6.57 -4.00
CA VAL A 279 -22.93 -6.38 -2.55
C VAL A 279 -24.04 -7.30 -2.04
N ASP A 280 -25.12 -7.45 -2.81
CA ASP A 280 -26.28 -8.29 -2.43
C ASP A 280 -26.04 -9.79 -2.66
N ARG A 281 -25.11 -10.13 -3.57
CA ARG A 281 -24.70 -11.51 -3.88
C ARG A 281 -23.17 -11.61 -3.89
N PRO A 282 -22.53 -11.59 -2.71
CA PRO A 282 -21.07 -11.54 -2.63
C PRO A 282 -20.39 -12.79 -3.21
N GLY A 283 -21.06 -13.95 -3.19
CA GLY A 283 -20.59 -15.18 -3.86
C GLY A 283 -21.09 -15.36 -5.29
N GLY A 284 -21.76 -14.35 -5.87
CA GLY A 284 -22.43 -14.47 -7.16
C GLY A 284 -23.44 -15.63 -7.17
N SER A 285 -23.40 -16.42 -8.24
CA SER A 285 -24.11 -17.70 -8.38
C SER A 285 -23.22 -18.91 -8.05
N LEU A 286 -22.02 -18.71 -7.47
CA LEU A 286 -21.04 -19.79 -7.28
C LEU A 286 -21.59 -20.97 -6.49
N ALA A 287 -22.29 -20.71 -5.38
CA ALA A 287 -22.84 -21.77 -4.54
C ALA A 287 -23.86 -22.65 -5.30
N GLU A 288 -24.69 -22.04 -6.16
CA GLU A 288 -25.65 -22.75 -7.00
C GLU A 288 -24.93 -23.61 -8.04
N GLU A 289 -23.88 -23.06 -8.67
CA GLU A 289 -23.08 -23.77 -9.68
C GLU A 289 -22.33 -24.96 -9.06
N CYS A 290 -21.74 -24.78 -7.88
CA CYS A 290 -21.08 -25.86 -7.14
C CYS A 290 -22.08 -26.93 -6.69
N ALA A 291 -23.28 -26.53 -6.22
CA ALA A 291 -24.32 -27.46 -5.82
C ALA A 291 -24.91 -28.25 -7.00
N ALA A 292 -24.98 -27.65 -8.19
CA ALA A 292 -25.39 -28.34 -9.42
C ALA A 292 -24.39 -29.40 -9.89
N GLY A 293 -23.15 -29.36 -9.38
CA GLY A 293 -22.12 -30.35 -9.65
C GLY A 293 -21.43 -30.20 -11.01
N GLY A 294 -20.40 -31.02 -11.20
CA GLY A 294 -19.59 -31.04 -12.43
C GLY A 294 -18.74 -29.80 -12.64
N VAL A 295 -18.39 -29.06 -11.59
CA VAL A 295 -17.42 -27.96 -11.63
C VAL A 295 -16.05 -28.54 -11.30
N ASP A 296 -15.12 -28.44 -12.25
CA ASP A 296 -13.76 -28.99 -12.11
C ASP A 296 -12.77 -27.96 -11.55
N LEU A 297 -13.08 -26.67 -11.70
CA LEU A 297 -12.23 -25.56 -11.26
C LEU A 297 -13.06 -24.30 -10.99
N VAL A 298 -12.71 -23.58 -9.92
CA VAL A 298 -13.20 -22.22 -9.69
C VAL A 298 -12.05 -21.23 -9.83
N VAL A 299 -12.22 -20.23 -10.68
CA VAL A 299 -11.23 -19.15 -10.89
C VAL A 299 -11.76 -17.87 -10.27
N VAL A 300 -10.98 -17.24 -9.39
CA VAL A 300 -11.38 -16.02 -8.69
C VAL A 300 -10.60 -14.83 -9.23
N CYS A 301 -11.28 -13.96 -9.96
CA CYS A 301 -10.77 -12.67 -10.44
C CYS A 301 -11.21 -11.57 -9.48
N GLY A 302 -10.45 -11.37 -8.40
CA GLY A 302 -10.75 -10.38 -7.38
C GLY A 302 -9.62 -10.15 -6.37
N GLY A 303 -9.95 -9.38 -5.33
CA GLY A 303 -9.09 -9.20 -4.15
C GLY A 303 -9.45 -10.14 -3.00
N ASP A 304 -8.87 -9.89 -1.83
CA ASP A 304 -9.00 -10.76 -0.64
C ASP A 304 -10.45 -11.04 -0.23
N GLY A 305 -11.34 -10.04 -0.28
CA GLY A 305 -12.76 -10.24 0.04
C GLY A 305 -13.46 -11.20 -0.94
N THR A 306 -13.20 -11.08 -2.24
CA THR A 306 -13.75 -12.00 -3.27
C THR A 306 -13.20 -13.40 -3.07
N VAL A 307 -11.91 -13.52 -2.78
CA VAL A 307 -11.24 -14.79 -2.47
C VAL A 307 -11.84 -15.45 -1.24
N ARG A 308 -12.04 -14.71 -0.15
CA ARG A 308 -12.67 -15.21 1.08
C ARG A 308 -14.06 -15.77 0.80
N VAL A 309 -14.90 -15.03 0.08
CA VAL A 309 -16.27 -15.48 -0.20
C VAL A 309 -16.28 -16.74 -1.07
N CYS A 310 -15.42 -16.80 -2.09
CA CYS A 310 -15.30 -18.00 -2.91
C CYS A 310 -14.78 -19.19 -2.09
N ALA A 311 -13.76 -18.97 -1.25
CA ALA A 311 -13.19 -19.96 -0.37
C ALA A 311 -14.22 -20.50 0.63
N ASP A 312 -15.09 -19.64 1.19
CA ASP A 312 -16.15 -20.07 2.11
C ASP A 312 -17.16 -21.02 1.45
N VAL A 313 -17.41 -20.85 0.16
CA VAL A 313 -18.28 -21.72 -0.66
C VAL A 313 -17.59 -23.03 -1.03
N VAL A 314 -16.33 -22.99 -1.48
CA VAL A 314 -15.64 -24.18 -2.02
C VAL A 314 -14.92 -25.02 -0.96
N ALA A 315 -14.66 -24.47 0.23
CA ALA A 315 -14.00 -25.21 1.30
C ALA A 315 -14.77 -26.49 1.65
N GLY A 316 -14.05 -27.62 1.68
CA GLY A 316 -14.61 -28.94 1.95
C GLY A 316 -15.30 -29.61 0.74
N THR A 317 -15.47 -28.93 -0.40
CA THR A 317 -16.08 -29.52 -1.60
C THR A 317 -15.10 -30.37 -2.42
N GLY A 318 -13.80 -30.13 -2.26
CA GLY A 318 -12.74 -30.74 -3.08
C GLY A 318 -12.50 -30.05 -4.42
N ILE A 319 -13.32 -29.08 -4.81
CA ILE A 319 -13.14 -28.31 -6.05
C ILE A 319 -11.93 -27.38 -5.88
N PRO A 320 -10.93 -27.43 -6.78
CA PRO A 320 -9.76 -26.56 -6.69
C PRO A 320 -10.11 -25.11 -7.03
N LEU A 321 -9.44 -24.19 -6.34
CA LEU A 321 -9.51 -22.75 -6.53
C LEU A 321 -8.25 -22.26 -7.25
N ALA A 322 -8.37 -21.40 -8.27
CA ALA A 322 -7.26 -20.67 -8.88
C ALA A 322 -7.44 -19.17 -8.66
N LEU A 323 -6.37 -18.47 -8.27
CA LEU A 323 -6.42 -17.05 -7.95
C LEU A 323 -5.91 -16.21 -9.11
N VAL A 324 -6.68 -15.17 -9.48
CA VAL A 324 -6.27 -14.11 -10.40
C VAL A 324 -6.17 -12.81 -9.58
N PRO A 325 -4.98 -12.45 -9.08
CA PRO A 325 -4.79 -11.41 -8.07
C PRO A 325 -4.97 -10.00 -8.64
N CYS A 326 -6.21 -9.53 -8.73
CA CYS A 326 -6.55 -8.20 -9.27
C CYS A 326 -7.12 -7.23 -8.22
N GLY A 327 -6.89 -7.50 -6.92
CA GLY A 327 -7.17 -6.58 -5.83
C GLY A 327 -5.94 -5.79 -5.34
N THR A 328 -6.13 -4.92 -4.35
CA THR A 328 -5.05 -4.11 -3.77
C THR A 328 -4.13 -4.92 -2.84
N GLY A 329 -4.72 -5.81 -2.03
CA GLY A 329 -4.05 -6.63 -1.02
C GLY A 329 -3.44 -7.90 -1.60
N ASN A 330 -4.30 -8.78 -2.10
CA ASN A 330 -3.98 -10.10 -2.62
C ASN A 330 -3.11 -10.89 -1.64
N LEU A 331 -3.42 -10.78 -0.34
CA LEU A 331 -2.65 -11.34 0.76
C LEU A 331 -2.50 -12.86 0.60
N LEU A 332 -3.59 -13.58 0.29
CA LEU A 332 -3.50 -15.03 0.10
C LEU A 332 -2.58 -15.37 -1.06
N ALA A 333 -2.79 -14.77 -2.25
CA ALA A 333 -1.96 -15.03 -3.43
C ALA A 333 -0.47 -14.73 -3.18
N ARG A 334 -0.17 -13.63 -2.51
CA ARG A 334 1.21 -13.24 -2.16
C ARG A 334 1.87 -14.20 -1.19
N ASN A 335 1.15 -14.66 -0.17
CA ASN A 335 1.68 -15.62 0.80
C ASN A 335 1.83 -17.03 0.22
N LEU A 336 1.22 -17.29 -0.94
CA LEU A 336 1.39 -18.51 -1.73
C LEU A 336 2.42 -18.33 -2.87
N ASP A 337 3.20 -17.25 -2.82
CA ASP A 337 4.24 -16.89 -3.80
C ASP A 337 3.76 -16.82 -5.26
N LEU A 338 2.47 -16.51 -5.47
CA LEU A 338 1.97 -16.27 -6.82
C LEU A 338 2.46 -14.91 -7.36
N PRO A 339 2.75 -14.82 -8.67
CA PRO A 339 3.07 -13.56 -9.33
C PRO A 339 2.04 -12.47 -9.06
N SER A 340 2.49 -11.21 -8.96
CA SER A 340 1.58 -10.06 -8.84
C SER A 340 0.85 -9.73 -10.14
N ASP A 341 1.40 -10.16 -11.28
CA ASP A 341 0.72 -10.03 -12.57
C ASP A 341 -0.42 -11.06 -12.67
N PRO A 342 -1.69 -10.64 -12.83
CA PRO A 342 -2.82 -11.55 -12.72
C PRO A 342 -2.83 -12.64 -13.79
N ALA A 343 -2.40 -12.31 -14.99
CA ALA A 343 -2.41 -13.21 -16.14
C ALA A 343 -1.31 -14.28 -16.04
N THR A 344 -0.12 -13.88 -15.57
CA THR A 344 1.00 -14.79 -15.26
C THR A 344 0.65 -15.70 -14.08
N ALA A 345 0.04 -15.16 -13.02
CA ALA A 345 -0.39 -15.95 -11.87
C ALA A 345 -1.38 -17.05 -12.26
N LEU A 346 -2.32 -16.76 -13.17
CA LEU A 346 -3.25 -17.75 -13.69
C LEU A 346 -2.52 -18.86 -14.45
N ASP A 347 -1.64 -18.51 -15.39
CA ASP A 347 -0.92 -19.51 -16.18
C ASP A 347 -0.04 -20.41 -15.30
N GLU A 348 0.66 -19.85 -14.30
CA GLU A 348 1.46 -20.63 -13.36
C GLU A 348 0.61 -21.53 -12.46
N ALA A 349 -0.53 -21.04 -11.97
CA ALA A 349 -1.47 -21.85 -11.19
C ALA A 349 -2.06 -23.00 -12.03
N LEU A 350 -2.46 -22.73 -13.28
CA LEU A 350 -3.01 -23.73 -14.18
C LEU A 350 -1.97 -24.76 -14.64
N ALA A 351 -0.71 -24.37 -14.80
CA ALA A 351 0.38 -25.30 -15.10
C ALA A 351 0.81 -26.14 -13.88
N GLY A 352 0.42 -25.72 -12.68
CA GLY A 352 0.82 -26.32 -11.40
C GLY A 352 0.04 -27.56 -10.96
N GLY A 353 -0.06 -27.75 -9.64
CA GLY A 353 -0.76 -28.85 -8.99
C GLY A 353 -1.84 -28.37 -8.02
N ASP A 354 -2.65 -29.32 -7.53
CA ASP A 354 -3.67 -29.07 -6.51
C ASP A 354 -3.11 -29.35 -5.11
N PHE A 355 -3.06 -28.31 -4.28
CA PHE A 355 -2.60 -28.41 -2.91
C PHE A 355 -3.73 -28.10 -1.94
N GLY A 356 -3.77 -28.81 -0.80
CA GLY A 356 -4.69 -28.47 0.29
C GLY A 356 -4.06 -27.38 1.14
N ILE A 357 -4.81 -26.32 1.42
CA ILE A 357 -4.47 -25.32 2.43
C ILE A 357 -5.57 -25.25 3.48
N ASP A 358 -5.15 -24.91 4.68
CA ASP A 358 -5.98 -24.70 5.84
C ASP A 358 -6.78 -23.41 5.67
N VAL A 359 -7.95 -23.37 6.28
CA VAL A 359 -8.76 -22.16 6.43
C VAL A 359 -9.18 -22.01 7.89
N GLY A 360 -9.33 -20.77 8.34
CA GLY A 360 -9.84 -20.50 9.68
C GLY A 360 -11.36 -20.38 9.63
N ARG A 361 -12.08 -21.18 10.42
CA ARG A 361 -13.52 -21.02 10.65
C ARG A 361 -13.72 -20.20 11.91
N VAL A 362 -14.41 -19.08 11.79
CA VAL A 362 -14.64 -18.11 12.86
C VAL A 362 -16.12 -18.00 13.21
N GLU A 363 -16.42 -17.97 14.51
CA GLU A 363 -17.77 -17.78 15.04
C GLU A 363 -17.74 -16.94 16.33
N GLY A 364 -18.88 -16.37 16.71
CA GLY A 364 -18.97 -15.57 17.93
C GLY A 364 -20.34 -14.93 18.13
N ASP A 365 -20.45 -14.08 19.15
CA ASP A 365 -21.73 -13.41 19.49
C ASP A 365 -22.24 -12.63 18.28
N GLY A 366 -23.44 -12.91 17.77
CA GLY A 366 -23.99 -12.19 16.60
C GLY A 366 -23.17 -12.30 15.31
N LEU A 367 -22.31 -13.32 15.21
CA LEU A 367 -21.51 -13.65 14.02
C LEU A 367 -21.87 -15.07 13.58
N ALA A 368 -22.53 -15.20 12.43
CA ALA A 368 -22.73 -16.50 11.80
C ALA A 368 -21.36 -17.12 11.49
N PRO A 369 -21.22 -18.46 11.61
CA PRO A 369 -19.96 -19.10 11.27
C PRO A 369 -19.57 -18.81 9.83
N THR A 370 -18.36 -18.30 9.64
CA THR A 370 -17.79 -17.99 8.33
C THR A 370 -16.32 -18.37 8.31
N ARG A 371 -15.73 -18.44 7.12
CA ARG A 371 -14.32 -18.77 6.94
C ARG A 371 -13.49 -17.55 6.56
N PHE A 372 -12.21 -17.62 6.88
CA PHE A 372 -11.18 -16.70 6.42
C PHE A 372 -9.98 -17.49 5.89
N THR A 373 -9.28 -16.86 4.96
CA THR A 373 -8.11 -17.43 4.30
C THR A 373 -6.82 -16.79 4.77
N ALA A 374 -6.86 -15.53 5.23
CA ALA A 374 -5.68 -14.80 5.66
C ALA A 374 -5.68 -14.54 7.18
N MET A 375 -6.57 -13.69 7.68
CA MET A 375 -6.56 -13.22 9.07
C MET A 375 -7.94 -12.89 9.62
N ALA A 376 -8.12 -13.05 10.92
CA ALA A 376 -9.23 -12.55 11.71
C ALA A 376 -8.70 -11.88 12.99
N GLY A 377 -9.48 -10.99 13.59
CA GLY A 377 -8.95 -10.24 14.72
C GLY A 377 -9.97 -9.41 15.48
N ALA A 378 -9.48 -8.76 16.55
CA ALA A 378 -10.24 -7.81 17.34
C ALA A 378 -9.34 -6.71 17.93
N GLY A 379 -9.91 -5.51 18.04
CA GLY A 379 -9.20 -4.30 18.48
C GLY A 379 -8.59 -3.48 17.36
N PHE A 380 -8.20 -2.25 17.72
CA PHE A 380 -7.33 -1.29 17.02
C PHE A 380 -7.05 -1.41 15.49
N ASP A 381 -7.98 -1.65 14.60
CA ASP A 381 -9.40 -1.40 14.66
C ASP A 381 -10.03 -2.15 13.48
N ALA A 382 -11.15 -2.87 13.68
CA ALA A 382 -11.98 -3.24 12.52
C ALA A 382 -12.56 -1.99 11.82
N ALA A 383 -12.33 -0.78 12.36
CA ALA A 383 -12.44 0.52 11.68
C ALA A 383 -11.18 1.01 10.95
N MET A 384 -10.02 0.36 10.99
CA MET A 384 -8.97 0.64 9.99
C MET A 384 -9.47 0.27 8.58
N VAL A 385 -10.35 -0.74 8.50
CA VAL A 385 -11.19 -1.05 7.34
C VAL A 385 -12.22 0.04 7.06
N ARG A 386 -12.79 0.71 8.08
CA ARG A 386 -13.80 1.79 7.97
C ARG A 386 -13.23 3.16 7.63
N ASP A 387 -12.07 3.55 8.14
CA ASP A 387 -11.52 4.92 8.10
C ASP A 387 -10.45 5.12 7.02
N ALA A 388 -9.97 4.03 6.42
CA ALA A 388 -9.30 4.12 5.13
C ALA A 388 -10.37 4.27 4.05
N SER A 389 -10.67 5.52 3.68
CA SER A 389 -11.57 5.78 2.54
C SER A 389 -11.14 4.91 1.35
N PRO A 390 -12.06 4.41 0.52
CA PRO A 390 -11.73 3.62 -0.67
C PRO A 390 -10.66 4.30 -1.55
N VAL A 391 -10.61 5.63 -1.51
CA VAL A 391 -9.62 6.49 -2.16
C VAL A 391 -8.24 6.43 -1.47
N LEU A 392 -8.19 6.40 -0.13
CA LEU A 392 -6.97 6.22 0.67
C LEU A 392 -6.35 4.83 0.42
N LYS A 393 -7.19 3.78 0.31
CA LYS A 393 -6.77 2.40 -0.03
C LYS A 393 -6.19 2.32 -1.44
N ALA A 394 -6.68 3.12 -2.38
CA ALA A 394 -6.24 3.08 -3.77
C ALA A 394 -4.97 3.90 -4.05
N HIS A 395 -4.63 4.92 -3.25
CA HIS A 395 -3.59 5.90 -3.63
C HIS A 395 -2.41 6.03 -2.65
N LEU A 396 -2.57 5.66 -1.38
CA LEU A 396 -1.54 5.89 -0.35
C LEU A 396 -0.86 4.62 0.18
N GLY A 397 -1.41 3.43 -0.12
CA GLY A 397 -0.84 2.17 0.36
C GLY A 397 -0.52 2.20 1.87
N TRP A 398 0.67 1.72 2.25
CA TRP A 398 1.14 1.56 3.63
C TRP A 398 1.11 2.83 4.50
N ALA A 399 1.15 4.03 3.91
CA ALA A 399 1.11 5.29 4.66
C ALA A 399 -0.25 5.56 5.31
N ALA A 400 -1.33 5.06 4.70
CA ALA A 400 -2.68 5.08 5.27
C ALA A 400 -2.75 4.21 6.54
N TYR A 401 -2.13 3.03 6.51
CA TYR A 401 -2.03 2.11 7.65
C TYR A 401 -1.19 2.71 8.78
N ALA A 402 -0.03 3.30 8.46
CA ALA A 402 0.85 3.91 9.45
C ALA A 402 0.22 5.15 10.13
N LEU A 403 -0.48 5.99 9.38
CA LEU A 403 -1.12 7.19 9.92
C LEU A 403 -2.34 6.86 10.78
N SER A 404 -3.13 5.86 10.37
CA SER A 404 -4.21 5.32 11.21
C SER A 404 -3.63 4.73 12.50
N ALA A 405 -2.57 3.92 12.43
CA ALA A 405 -1.90 3.38 13.61
C ALA A 405 -1.42 4.47 14.59
N VAL A 406 -0.98 5.64 14.10
CA VAL A 406 -0.53 6.78 14.93
C VAL A 406 -1.68 7.49 15.67
N ARG A 407 -2.85 7.67 15.04
CA ARG A 407 -4.04 8.27 15.69
C ARG A 407 -4.54 7.41 16.86
N HIS A 408 -4.28 6.13 16.72
CA HIS A 408 -4.71 5.04 17.54
C HIS A 408 -3.61 4.59 18.54
N LEU A 409 -2.59 5.40 18.82
CA LEU A 409 -1.62 5.07 19.87
C LEU A 409 -2.21 5.27 21.29
N ARG A 410 -3.37 5.95 21.42
CA ARG A 410 -3.95 6.45 22.68
C ARG A 410 -5.17 5.68 23.20
N ASP A 411 -5.90 4.94 22.37
CA ASP A 411 -7.10 4.21 22.82
C ASP A 411 -6.74 3.14 23.88
N PRO A 412 -7.71 2.76 24.75
CA PRO A 412 -7.44 1.95 25.91
C PRO A 412 -7.18 0.50 25.53
N ARG A 413 -6.34 -0.16 26.32
CA ARG A 413 -6.07 -1.59 26.17
C ARG A 413 -7.32 -2.39 26.52
N MET A 414 -7.66 -3.38 25.71
CA MET A 414 -8.69 -4.35 26.03
C MET A 414 -8.18 -5.39 27.03
N ARG A 415 -9.08 -5.84 27.89
CA ARG A 415 -8.87 -7.01 28.76
C ARG A 415 -9.46 -8.23 28.06
N LEU A 416 -8.63 -9.23 27.83
CA LEU A 416 -9.01 -10.45 27.11
C LEU A 416 -8.48 -11.69 27.81
N SER A 417 -9.12 -12.82 27.54
CA SER A 417 -8.60 -14.15 27.89
C SER A 417 -8.55 -15.04 26.67
N LEU A 418 -7.43 -15.73 26.48
CA LEU A 418 -7.23 -16.75 25.46
C LEU A 418 -7.40 -18.15 26.07
N ARG A 419 -7.95 -19.07 25.29
CA ARG A 419 -7.85 -20.51 25.52
C ARG A 419 -7.40 -21.16 24.23
N LEU A 420 -6.29 -21.89 24.28
CA LEU A 420 -5.65 -22.49 23.12
C LEU A 420 -5.75 -24.01 23.25
N ASP A 421 -6.23 -24.70 22.22
CA ASP A 421 -6.36 -26.17 22.15
C ASP A 421 -7.01 -26.80 23.40
N GLY A 422 -8.02 -26.12 23.97
CA GLY A 422 -8.73 -26.58 25.18
C GLY A 422 -7.94 -26.44 26.49
N GLY A 423 -6.73 -25.90 26.46
CA GLY A 423 -5.85 -25.72 27.62
C GLY A 423 -6.34 -24.70 28.67
N ARG A 424 -5.41 -24.25 29.52
CA ARG A 424 -5.70 -23.27 30.57
C ARG A 424 -6.04 -21.90 29.98
N ARG A 425 -6.87 -21.14 30.70
CA ARG A 425 -7.26 -19.78 30.29
C ARG A 425 -6.16 -18.78 30.64
N ILE A 426 -5.61 -18.13 29.62
CA ILE A 426 -4.53 -17.15 29.73
C ILE A 426 -5.15 -15.75 29.73
N ARG A 427 -4.97 -14.97 30.81
CA ARG A 427 -5.48 -13.59 30.89
C ARG A 427 -4.41 -12.60 30.42
N ARG A 428 -4.78 -11.67 29.55
CA ARG A 428 -3.88 -10.64 29.00
C ARG A 428 -4.57 -9.28 28.87
N ARG A 429 -3.75 -8.25 28.73
CA ARG A 429 -4.17 -6.93 28.24
C ARG A 429 -3.46 -6.72 26.92
N ALA A 430 -4.19 -6.29 25.91
CA ALA A 430 -3.63 -5.99 24.61
C ALA A 430 -4.41 -4.82 24.01
N ARG A 431 -3.83 -4.18 23.00
CA ARG A 431 -4.50 -3.22 22.13
C ARG A 431 -5.22 -3.93 20.99
N MET A 432 -4.65 -5.04 20.52
CA MET A 432 -5.14 -5.83 19.39
C MET A 432 -4.78 -7.30 19.59
N VAL A 433 -5.63 -8.19 19.07
CA VAL A 433 -5.34 -9.60 18.81
C VAL A 433 -5.57 -9.89 17.34
N VAL A 434 -4.60 -10.51 16.69
CA VAL A 434 -4.71 -11.01 15.31
C VAL A 434 -4.48 -12.51 15.32
N ILE A 435 -5.33 -13.23 14.60
CA ILE A 435 -5.26 -14.66 14.35
C ILE A 435 -5.09 -14.82 12.85
N GLY A 436 -4.00 -15.40 12.39
CA GLY A 436 -3.69 -15.52 10.97
C GLY A 436 -3.30 -16.92 10.54
N ASN A 437 -3.74 -17.26 9.33
CA ASN A 437 -3.36 -18.46 8.59
C ASN A 437 -2.10 -18.20 7.74
N VAL A 438 -1.90 -16.96 7.31
CA VAL A 438 -0.76 -16.51 6.52
C VAL A 438 0.07 -15.46 7.25
N GLY A 439 1.35 -15.34 6.87
CA GLY A 439 2.36 -14.63 7.67
C GLY A 439 2.60 -13.18 7.30
N SER A 440 2.49 -12.89 6.01
CA SER A 440 2.93 -11.64 5.40
C SER A 440 1.75 -10.73 5.08
N LEU A 441 1.94 -9.45 5.34
CA LEU A 441 1.06 -8.36 4.93
C LEU A 441 1.57 -7.72 3.63
N GLN A 442 0.91 -6.64 3.20
CA GLN A 442 1.38 -5.84 2.06
C GLN A 442 2.81 -5.28 2.29
N ALA A 443 3.53 -5.01 1.19
CA ALA A 443 4.88 -4.46 1.19
C ALA A 443 5.98 -5.34 1.84
N GLY A 444 5.75 -6.67 1.94
CA GLY A 444 6.75 -7.61 2.47
C GLY A 444 6.86 -7.57 4.00
N LEU A 445 5.88 -6.98 4.68
CA LEU A 445 5.84 -6.89 6.13
C LEU A 445 5.41 -8.24 6.73
N GLU A 446 6.34 -8.94 7.39
CA GLU A 446 6.07 -10.23 8.02
C GLU A 446 5.53 -10.07 9.45
N LEU A 447 4.22 -10.20 9.61
CA LEU A 447 3.52 -10.06 10.88
C LEU A 447 3.61 -11.34 11.73
N LEU A 448 3.26 -12.48 11.12
CA LEU A 448 3.19 -13.80 11.73
C LEU A 448 4.25 -14.72 11.08
N PRO A 449 5.51 -14.67 11.50
CA PRO A 449 6.64 -15.29 10.78
C PRO A 449 6.65 -16.82 10.79
N ARG A 450 5.79 -17.43 11.61
CA ARG A 450 5.64 -18.88 11.70
C ARG A 450 4.38 -19.39 11.01
N ALA A 451 3.55 -18.49 10.48
CA ALA A 451 2.31 -18.87 9.84
C ALA A 451 2.62 -19.67 8.58
N ARG A 452 2.03 -20.86 8.50
CA ARG A 452 2.13 -21.77 7.39
C ARG A 452 0.72 -22.25 7.07
N PRO A 453 0.23 -22.02 5.85
CA PRO A 453 -1.16 -22.30 5.49
C PRO A 453 -1.46 -23.80 5.32
N ASP A 454 -0.52 -24.69 5.61
CA ASP A 454 -0.62 -26.15 5.50
C ASP A 454 -0.21 -26.86 6.80
N SER A 455 -0.11 -26.12 7.92
CA SER A 455 0.43 -26.62 9.18
C SER A 455 -0.60 -27.28 10.11
N GLY A 456 -1.89 -27.18 9.79
CA GLY A 456 -3.00 -27.54 10.66
C GLY A 456 -3.17 -26.63 11.88
N ARG A 457 -2.48 -25.48 11.92
CA ARG A 457 -2.51 -24.52 13.03
C ARG A 457 -2.62 -23.08 12.52
N LEU A 458 -3.18 -22.23 13.36
CA LEU A 458 -3.21 -20.78 13.17
C LEU A 458 -2.27 -20.08 14.14
N GLU A 459 -1.67 -18.98 13.71
CA GLU A 459 -0.81 -18.16 14.55
C GLU A 459 -1.60 -17.01 15.17
N VAL A 460 -1.31 -16.68 16.42
CA VAL A 460 -1.92 -15.57 17.16
C VAL A 460 -0.84 -14.59 17.57
N VAL A 461 -1.07 -13.30 17.36
CA VAL A 461 -0.24 -12.23 17.92
C VAL A 461 -1.07 -11.27 18.76
N LEU A 462 -0.60 -11.00 19.97
CA LEU A 462 -1.11 -9.94 20.83
C LEU A 462 -0.19 -8.73 20.77
N PHE A 463 -0.77 -7.54 20.58
CA PHE A 463 -0.07 -6.26 20.63
C PHE A 463 -0.30 -5.59 22.00
N ASP A 464 0.71 -5.52 22.87
CA ASP A 464 0.67 -4.74 24.14
C ASP A 464 1.80 -3.68 24.23
N PRO A 465 2.01 -2.80 23.22
CA PRO A 465 3.02 -1.75 23.32
C PRO A 465 2.66 -0.74 24.42
N ARG A 466 3.66 -0.40 25.25
CA ARG A 466 3.56 0.53 26.37
C ARG A 466 4.31 1.83 26.10
N GLY A 467 3.59 2.96 26.08
CA GLY A 467 4.17 4.27 25.79
C GLY A 467 4.81 4.35 24.39
N ALA A 468 5.53 5.44 24.12
CA ALA A 468 6.20 5.63 22.83
C ALA A 468 7.33 4.60 22.59
N ALA A 469 8.05 4.21 23.63
CA ALA A 469 9.14 3.23 23.54
C ALA A 469 8.66 1.84 23.11
N GLY A 470 7.51 1.36 23.64
CA GLY A 470 6.93 0.09 23.20
C GLY A 470 6.52 0.11 21.73
N TRP A 471 5.97 1.23 21.25
CA TRP A 471 5.64 1.40 19.84
C TRP A 471 6.86 1.46 18.94
N LEU A 472 7.93 2.15 19.36
CA LEU A 472 9.20 2.16 18.65
C LEU A 472 9.81 0.75 18.59
N ALA A 473 9.73 -0.03 19.67
CA ALA A 473 10.20 -1.41 19.71
C ALA A 473 9.44 -2.31 18.73
N VAL A 474 8.11 -2.16 18.63
CA VAL A 474 7.29 -2.86 17.62
C VAL A 474 7.71 -2.45 16.21
N ALA A 475 7.83 -1.16 15.94
CA ALA A 475 8.23 -0.65 14.62
C ALA A 475 9.62 -1.15 14.21
N ALA A 476 10.61 -1.07 15.11
CA ALA A 476 11.95 -1.57 14.87
C ALA A 476 11.98 -3.09 14.65
N HIS A 477 11.19 -3.85 15.41
CA HIS A 477 11.09 -5.30 15.27
C HIS A 477 10.51 -5.71 13.90
N LEU A 478 9.44 -5.03 13.46
CA LEU A 478 8.83 -5.28 12.17
C LEU A 478 9.72 -4.81 11.01
N ALA A 479 10.36 -3.64 11.12
CA ALA A 479 11.26 -3.10 10.10
C ALA A 479 12.52 -3.98 9.91
N ALA A 480 13.08 -4.53 10.99
CA ALA A 480 14.22 -5.43 10.91
C ALA A 480 13.94 -6.69 10.07
N ARG A 481 12.68 -7.13 9.99
CA ARG A 481 12.25 -8.29 9.17
C ARG A 481 12.03 -7.96 7.70
N VAL A 482 11.79 -6.70 7.35
CA VAL A 482 11.74 -6.26 5.95
C VAL A 482 13.15 -6.26 5.34
N VAL A 483 14.17 -5.92 6.13
CA VAL A 483 15.56 -5.75 5.66
C VAL A 483 16.37 -7.06 5.69
N ARG A 484 16.06 -8.00 6.60
CA ARG A 484 16.80 -9.27 6.75
C ARG A 484 15.94 -10.46 6.35
N ARG A 485 16.49 -11.37 5.52
CA ARG A 485 15.88 -12.70 5.32
C ARG A 485 15.79 -13.43 6.67
N PRO A 486 14.67 -14.09 7.02
CA PRO A 486 14.47 -14.59 8.37
C PRO A 486 15.38 -15.79 8.64
N ALA A 487 16.30 -15.66 9.59
CA ALA A 487 16.71 -16.81 10.39
C ALA A 487 15.64 -17.01 11.46
N ALA A 488 15.27 -18.27 11.73
CA ALA A 488 14.35 -18.60 12.83
C ALA A 488 14.90 -18.01 14.13
N ALA A 489 14.30 -16.92 14.61
CA ALA A 489 14.79 -16.23 15.79
C ALA A 489 14.74 -17.19 17.00
N PRO A 490 15.81 -17.26 17.83
CA PRO A 490 15.82 -18.08 19.02
C PRO A 490 14.76 -17.55 19.98
N ALA A 491 13.74 -18.37 20.25
CA ALA A 491 12.61 -18.01 21.08
C ALA A 491 12.82 -18.54 22.50
N SER A 492 12.92 -17.65 23.47
CA SER A 492 12.63 -18.00 24.86
C SER A 492 11.13 -18.29 24.96
N ARG A 493 10.76 -19.56 25.15
CA ARG A 493 9.37 -19.97 25.39
C ARG A 493 8.99 -19.58 26.83
N GLY A 494 7.93 -18.80 26.97
CA GLY A 494 7.31 -18.58 28.26
C GLY A 494 6.61 -19.85 28.79
N PRO A 495 6.25 -19.88 30.08
CA PRO A 495 5.56 -21.02 30.70
C PRO A 495 4.18 -21.35 30.07
N ASP A 496 3.57 -20.39 29.38
CA ASP A 496 2.29 -20.56 28.67
C ASP A 496 2.47 -20.93 27.17
N GLY A 497 3.70 -21.25 26.73
CA GLY A 497 4.03 -21.51 25.32
C GLY A 497 4.17 -20.25 24.46
N ALA A 498 3.96 -19.06 25.03
CA ALA A 498 4.09 -17.77 24.37
C ALA A 498 5.53 -17.46 23.98
N VAL A 499 5.74 -16.86 22.81
CA VAL A 499 7.01 -16.25 22.43
C VAL A 499 6.87 -14.74 22.50
N SER A 500 7.54 -14.13 23.47
CA SER A 500 7.50 -12.68 23.67
C SER A 500 8.70 -12.00 22.99
N VAL A 501 8.43 -10.94 22.24
CA VAL A 501 9.46 -10.16 21.53
C VAL A 501 9.18 -8.66 21.63
N ALA A 502 10.05 -7.82 21.03
CA ALA A 502 9.92 -6.36 21.05
C ALA A 502 9.75 -5.80 22.49
N ALA A 503 10.63 -6.24 23.39
CA ALA A 503 10.59 -5.90 24.82
C ALA A 503 9.23 -6.18 25.52
N GLY A 504 8.56 -7.27 25.11
CA GLY A 504 7.25 -7.64 25.67
C GLY A 504 6.05 -6.99 24.99
N SER A 505 6.26 -6.20 23.93
CA SER A 505 5.19 -5.51 23.22
C SER A 505 4.42 -6.42 22.27
N LEU A 506 5.00 -7.57 21.89
CA LEU A 506 4.37 -8.58 21.06
C LEU A 506 4.47 -9.96 21.74
N GLU A 507 3.35 -10.67 21.83
CA GLU A 507 3.30 -12.07 22.27
C GLU A 507 2.70 -12.94 21.16
N TYR A 508 3.43 -13.98 20.76
CA TYR A 508 3.02 -14.93 19.73
C TYR A 508 2.59 -16.28 20.32
N PHE A 509 1.53 -16.87 19.77
CA PHE A 509 1.02 -18.20 20.11
C PHE A 509 0.65 -18.96 18.83
N SER A 510 0.50 -20.28 18.92
CA SER A 510 0.07 -21.14 17.82
C SER A 510 -0.92 -22.18 18.34
N ALA A 511 -2.04 -22.40 17.65
CA ALA A 511 -3.08 -23.34 18.08
C ALA A 511 -3.98 -23.78 16.92
N GLY A 512 -4.56 -24.97 17.02
CA GLY A 512 -5.60 -25.44 16.09
C GLY A 512 -6.97 -24.87 16.44
N ARG A 513 -7.24 -24.67 17.74
CA ARG A 513 -8.46 -24.02 18.26
C ARG A 513 -8.13 -22.87 19.20
N ILE A 514 -8.72 -21.70 18.96
CA ILE A 514 -8.47 -20.46 19.68
C ILE A 514 -9.80 -19.89 20.16
N GLU A 515 -10.00 -19.80 21.47
CA GLU A 515 -11.11 -19.06 22.06
C GLU A 515 -10.62 -17.74 22.65
N VAL A 516 -11.18 -16.63 22.18
CA VAL A 516 -10.95 -15.29 22.72
C VAL A 516 -12.21 -14.81 23.42
N ARG A 517 -12.07 -14.37 24.67
CA ARG A 517 -13.15 -13.68 25.41
C ARG A 517 -12.70 -12.30 25.85
N PHE A 518 -13.51 -11.29 25.57
CA PHE A 518 -13.29 -9.89 25.93
C PHE A 518 -14.15 -9.50 27.13
N THR A 519 -13.63 -8.64 28.01
CA THR A 519 -14.43 -8.12 29.14
C THR A 519 -15.54 -7.15 28.68
N ARG A 520 -15.38 -6.52 27.52
CA ARG A 520 -16.36 -5.60 26.91
C ARG A 520 -16.44 -5.88 25.42
N ALA A 521 -17.58 -5.60 24.81
CA ALA A 521 -17.78 -5.82 23.37
C ALA A 521 -16.71 -5.08 22.55
N GLN A 522 -15.99 -5.81 21.70
CA GLN A 522 -14.97 -5.29 20.80
C GLN A 522 -15.46 -5.35 19.36
N ASP A 523 -14.97 -4.43 18.53
CA ASP A 523 -15.05 -4.55 17.08
C ASP A 523 -14.18 -5.73 16.62
N ARG A 524 -14.69 -6.50 15.66
CA ARG A 524 -14.08 -7.74 15.15
C ARG A 524 -13.96 -7.66 13.63
N GLU A 525 -12.98 -8.35 13.06
CA GLU A 525 -12.77 -8.40 11.60
C GLU A 525 -12.41 -9.80 11.09
N VAL A 526 -12.68 -10.01 9.80
CA VAL A 526 -12.41 -11.26 9.07
C VAL A 526 -11.99 -10.92 7.64
N ASP A 527 -10.75 -11.24 7.25
CA ASP A 527 -10.06 -10.83 6.00
C ASP A 527 -10.35 -9.39 5.54
N GLY A 528 -10.37 -8.45 6.50
CA GLY A 528 -10.59 -7.04 6.23
C GLY A 528 -12.06 -6.61 6.08
N ASP A 529 -13.02 -7.46 6.45
CA ASP A 529 -14.42 -7.07 6.61
C ASP A 529 -14.80 -6.90 8.08
N THR A 530 -15.47 -5.79 8.39
CA THR A 530 -15.92 -5.46 9.75
C THR A 530 -17.12 -6.31 10.16
N MET A 531 -17.03 -6.96 11.30
CA MET A 531 -18.11 -7.75 11.89
C MET A 531 -18.80 -6.99 13.03
N SER A 532 -19.98 -7.46 13.41
CA SER A 532 -20.72 -6.95 14.58
C SER A 532 -19.84 -6.95 15.84
N ARG A 533 -20.11 -6.05 16.78
CA ARG A 533 -19.39 -6.04 18.06
C ARG A 533 -19.77 -7.25 18.90
N GLY A 534 -18.79 -7.85 19.57
CA GLY A 534 -19.04 -9.01 20.42
C GLY A 534 -18.01 -9.19 21.52
N THR A 535 -18.32 -10.08 22.46
CA THR A 535 -17.45 -10.44 23.60
C THR A 535 -16.75 -11.77 23.42
N ARG A 536 -17.16 -12.56 22.43
CA ARG A 536 -16.57 -13.85 22.08
C ARG A 536 -16.14 -13.91 20.62
N LEU A 537 -15.00 -14.54 20.39
CA LEU A 537 -14.50 -14.95 19.09
C LEU A 537 -13.89 -16.35 19.26
N THR A 538 -14.44 -17.36 18.59
CA THR A 538 -13.89 -18.71 18.54
C THR A 538 -13.41 -18.96 17.12
N VAL A 539 -12.17 -19.44 16.99
CA VAL A 539 -11.57 -19.78 15.71
C VAL A 539 -11.09 -21.23 15.76
N ASP A 540 -11.51 -22.01 14.78
CA ASP A 540 -11.09 -23.39 14.55
C ASP A 540 -10.37 -23.46 13.20
N THR A 541 -9.25 -24.17 13.15
CA THR A 541 -8.57 -24.46 11.88
C THR A 541 -9.28 -25.62 11.20
N GLU A 542 -9.54 -25.52 9.90
CA GLU A 542 -10.02 -26.64 9.06
C GLU A 542 -8.87 -27.10 8.14
N PRO A 543 -8.10 -28.13 8.53
CA PRO A 543 -6.87 -28.46 7.83
C PRO A 543 -7.11 -28.96 6.41
N GLY A 544 -6.37 -28.42 5.44
CA GLY A 544 -6.45 -28.81 4.03
C GLY A 544 -7.82 -28.67 3.37
N ALA A 545 -8.75 -27.93 3.98
CA ALA A 545 -10.14 -27.86 3.53
C ALA A 545 -10.30 -27.11 2.20
N LEU A 546 -9.39 -26.19 1.86
CA LEU A 546 -9.40 -25.46 0.60
C LEU A 546 -8.36 -26.06 -0.36
N ARG A 547 -8.82 -26.57 -1.51
CA ARG A 547 -7.94 -27.02 -2.59
C ARG A 547 -7.56 -25.81 -3.44
N ILE A 548 -6.28 -25.58 -3.68
CA ILE A 548 -5.77 -24.44 -4.45
C ILE A 548 -4.78 -24.89 -5.53
N ARG A 549 -4.88 -24.28 -6.71
CA ARG A 549 -3.95 -24.45 -7.83
C ARG A 549 -2.73 -23.57 -7.62
N LEU A 550 -1.55 -24.18 -7.54
CA LEU A 550 -0.28 -23.46 -7.36
C LEU A 550 0.82 -24.09 -8.20
N PRO A 551 1.81 -23.30 -8.67
CA PRO A 551 2.96 -23.84 -9.40
C PRO A 551 3.81 -24.79 -8.56
N ARG A 552 3.81 -24.63 -7.23
CA ARG A 552 4.55 -25.46 -6.26
C ARG A 552 3.75 -25.61 -4.97
N ALA A 553 4.10 -26.60 -4.16
CA ALA A 553 3.51 -26.77 -2.84
C ALA A 553 3.77 -25.53 -1.95
N PRO A 554 2.80 -25.12 -1.10
CA PRO A 554 3.00 -24.08 -0.10
C PRO A 554 4.23 -24.38 0.78
N GLY A 555 5.06 -23.38 1.08
CA GLY A 555 6.19 -23.53 2.02
C GLY A 555 7.49 -24.14 1.47
N GLY A 556 7.61 -24.36 0.16
CA GLY A 556 8.76 -25.04 -0.48
C GLY A 556 10.05 -24.21 -0.69
N ALA A 557 10.12 -22.95 -0.28
CA ALA A 557 11.21 -22.03 -0.65
C ALA A 557 12.55 -22.19 0.12
N ALA A 558 12.85 -23.35 0.72
CA ALA A 558 14.12 -23.58 1.43
C ALA A 558 15.01 -24.69 0.85
N ALA A 559 14.57 -25.48 -0.15
CA ALA A 559 15.33 -26.64 -0.62
C ALA A 559 16.01 -26.47 -2.00
N ALA A 560 15.73 -25.40 -2.75
CA ALA A 560 16.22 -25.24 -4.12
C ALA A 560 17.61 -24.55 -4.24
N GLY A 561 18.40 -24.54 -3.17
CA GLY A 561 19.77 -23.97 -3.13
C GLY A 561 20.89 -25.01 -3.10
N ALA A 562 20.60 -26.29 -2.93
CA ALA A 562 21.58 -27.37 -3.00
C ALA A 562 21.49 -28.05 -4.38
N ALA A 563 21.89 -27.31 -5.42
CA ALA A 563 22.22 -27.93 -6.69
C ALA A 563 23.40 -28.89 -6.47
N ALA A 564 23.20 -30.11 -6.93
CA ALA A 564 24.10 -31.25 -6.87
C ALA A 564 25.58 -30.86 -7.08
N ALA A 565 26.41 -31.18 -6.08
CA ALA A 565 27.83 -31.35 -6.31
C ALA A 565 28.01 -32.57 -7.25
N PRO A 566 28.79 -32.46 -8.34
CA PRO A 566 29.04 -33.61 -9.20
C PRO A 566 29.93 -34.60 -8.44
N SER A 567 29.44 -35.82 -8.25
CA SER A 567 30.24 -36.96 -7.79
C SER A 567 31.20 -37.38 -8.90
N GLY A 568 32.34 -36.71 -8.97
CA GLY A 568 33.47 -37.12 -9.79
C GLY A 568 34.32 -38.16 -9.05
N VAL A 569 34.08 -39.44 -9.32
CA VAL A 569 35.04 -40.51 -9.09
C VAL A 569 35.80 -40.71 -10.41
N PRO A 570 37.13 -40.52 -10.47
CA PRO A 570 37.90 -41.02 -11.59
C PRO A 570 38.48 -42.40 -11.22
N GLU A 571 37.99 -43.43 -11.91
CA GLU A 571 38.69 -44.71 -12.01
C GLU A 571 40.02 -44.54 -12.77
N GLY A 572 41.05 -45.13 -12.16
CA GLY A 572 42.34 -45.57 -12.68
C GLY A 572 42.80 -45.22 -14.10
N ARG A 573 44.04 -44.72 -14.18
CA ARG A 573 45.07 -45.35 -15.02
C ARG A 573 46.49 -45.10 -14.51
N SER A 574 47.25 -46.19 -14.54
CA SER A 574 48.66 -46.41 -14.22
C SER A 574 49.64 -45.29 -14.55
N ARG A 575 50.66 -45.13 -13.69
CA ARG A 575 52.09 -45.21 -14.11
C ARG A 575 53.04 -45.25 -12.89
N THR A 576 53.74 -46.39 -12.79
CA THR A 576 55.18 -46.54 -12.48
C THR A 576 55.78 -45.85 -11.25
N ALA A 577 56.21 -46.66 -10.28
CA ALA A 577 57.31 -46.35 -9.36
C ALA A 577 58.63 -46.10 -10.14
N PRO A 578 59.62 -45.39 -9.54
CA PRO A 578 60.62 -46.13 -8.77
C PRO A 578 61.14 -45.43 -7.49
N THR A 579 61.47 -46.28 -6.50
CA THR A 579 62.59 -46.25 -5.53
C THR A 579 63.29 -44.91 -5.18
N ALA A 580 63.46 -44.60 -3.89
CA ALA A 580 64.62 -45.02 -3.07
C ALA A 580 64.87 -44.09 -1.85
N HIS A 581 65.31 -44.67 -0.73
CA HIS A 581 66.03 -44.09 0.43
C HIS A 581 65.26 -43.04 1.27
N LEU A 582 65.18 -43.11 2.61
CA LEU A 582 65.90 -43.80 3.68
C LEU A 582 64.94 -43.95 4.86
#